data_AF-A0A7S1MXH4-F1
#
_entry.id   AF-A0A7S1MXH4-F1
#
_cell.length_a   1.000
_cell.length_b   1.000
_cell.length_c   1.000
_cell.angle_alpha   90.00
_cell.angle_beta   90.00
_cell.angle_gamma   90.00
#
_symmetry.space_group_name_H-M   'P 1'
#
loop_
_entity.id
_entity.type
_entity.pdbx_description
1 polymer ?
#
loop_
_entity_poly.entity_id
_entity_poly.type
_entity_poly.pdbx_seq_one_letter_code
_entity_poly.pdbx_strand_id
1 'polypeptide(L)'
;FGALGVHQGGARTLVAVAERENLILLWDTRQKDPCMRLARARTIRGQARQLLFSSTADTLISHGSSSTLVWDIRTQQIAATMEAKDPRGRTPSTVSLLEASHMLLCEY
;
A
#
# COMPACT_ATOMS: atom_id res chain seq x y z
N PHE A 1 -5.01 9.37 11.00
CA PHE A 1 -5.01 10.01 9.67
C PHE A 1 -4.91 8.88 8.65
N GLY A 2 -5.85 8.80 7.70
CA GLY A 2 -5.81 7.79 6.64
C GLY A 2 -4.66 8.07 5.66
N ALA A 3 -4.11 7.03 5.06
CA ALA A 3 -3.05 7.15 4.06
C ALA A 3 -3.63 7.36 2.66
N LEU A 4 -2.94 8.15 1.84
CA LEU A 4 -3.26 8.39 0.44
C LEU A 4 -2.04 8.03 -0.41
N GLY A 5 -2.25 7.26 -1.47
CA GLY A 5 -1.27 7.06 -2.53
C GLY A 5 -1.87 7.53 -3.86
N VAL A 6 -1.05 8.15 -4.71
CA VAL A 6 -1.46 8.55 -6.07
C VAL A 6 -0.40 8.07 -7.05
N HIS A 7 -0.84 7.47 -8.15
CA HIS A 7 0.01 7.09 -9.27
C HIS A 7 -0.51 7.75 -10.54
N GLN A 8 0.37 8.41 -11.29
CA GLN A 8 0.06 8.98 -12.60
C GLN A 8 0.83 8.24 -13.68
N GLY A 9 0.10 7.50 -14.51
CA GLY A 9 0.61 6.81 -15.68
C GLY A 9 0.08 7.47 -16.94
N GLY A 10 0.80 8.48 -17.44
CA GLY A 10 0.40 9.25 -18.62
C GLY A 10 -0.97 9.91 -18.44
N ALA A 11 -1.98 9.47 -19.21
CA ALA A 11 -3.33 10.02 -19.15
C ALA A 11 -4.24 9.34 -18.10
N ARG A 12 -3.73 8.39 -17.31
CA ARG A 12 -4.50 7.63 -16.31
C ARG A 12 -3.96 7.95 -14.91
N THR A 13 -4.85 8.31 -13.99
CA THR A 13 -4.49 8.54 -12.59
C THR A 13 -5.18 7.51 -11.72
N LEU A 14 -4.38 6.81 -10.93
CA LEU A 14 -4.85 5.89 -9.90
C LEU A 14 -4.70 6.54 -8.53
N VAL A 15 -5.73 6.40 -7.70
CA VAL A 15 -5.75 6.93 -6.35
C VAL A 15 -6.09 5.79 -5.40
N ALA A 16 -5.21 5.53 -4.43
CA ALA A 16 -5.48 4.60 -3.34
C ALA A 16 -5.70 5.36 -2.04
N VAL A 17 -6.78 5.06 -1.33
CA VAL A 17 -7.06 5.61 -0.01
C VAL A 17 -7.18 4.46 0.98
N ALA A 18 -6.45 4.55 2.08
CA ALA A 18 -6.65 3.68 3.22
C ALA A 18 -7.78 4.24 4.08
N GLU A 19 -8.84 3.46 4.18
CA GLU A 19 -10.00 3.74 5.03
C GLU A 19 -9.75 3.22 6.46
N ARG A 20 -10.65 3.55 7.39
CA ARG A 20 -10.69 2.88 8.69
C ARG A 20 -11.11 1.41 8.46
N GLU A 21 -10.97 0.55 9.46
CA GLU A 21 -11.39 -0.85 9.34
C GLU A 21 -10.69 -1.66 8.22
N ASN A 22 -9.39 -1.42 8.01
CA ASN A 22 -8.53 -2.32 7.24
C ASN A 22 -8.85 -2.43 5.73
N LEU A 23 -9.59 -1.45 5.19
CA LEU A 23 -9.95 -1.39 3.78
C LEU A 23 -9.06 -0.40 3.04
N ILE A 24 -8.58 -0.80 1.87
CA ILE A 24 -7.95 0.12 0.90
C ILE A 24 -8.85 0.18 -0.31
N LEU A 25 -9.27 1.39 -0.65
CA LEU A 25 -10.07 1.65 -1.83
C LEU A 25 -9.18 2.20 -2.93
N LEU A 26 -9.33 1.68 -4.13
CA LEU A 26 -8.57 2.08 -5.31
C LEU A 26 -9.54 2.63 -6.38
N TRP A 27 -9.25 3.84 -6.84
CA TRP A 27 -9.99 4.54 -7.89
C TRP A 27 -9.11 4.78 -9.10
N ASP A 28 -9.71 4.66 -10.26
CA ASP A 28 -9.23 5.25 -11.51
C ASP A 28 -9.99 6.56 -11.73
N THR A 29 -9.30 7.68 -11.89
CA THR A 29 -9.95 8.99 -12.06
C THR A 29 -10.81 9.08 -13.32
N ARG A 30 -10.69 8.12 -14.24
CA ARG A 30 -11.52 8.01 -15.43
C ARG A 30 -12.88 7.36 -15.15
N GLN A 31 -13.01 6.67 -14.01
CA GLN A 31 -14.23 5.98 -13.60
C GLN A 31 -14.83 6.71 -12.39
N LYS A 32 -16.17 6.78 -12.33
CA LYS A 32 -16.86 7.41 -11.19
C LYS A 32 -16.83 6.56 -9.93
N ASP A 33 -16.80 5.25 -10.07
CA ASP A 33 -16.86 4.29 -8.97
C ASP A 33 -15.47 3.72 -8.64
N PRO A 34 -15.23 3.32 -7.36
CA PRO A 34 -13.99 2.64 -6.99
C PRO A 34 -13.86 1.36 -7.81
N CYS A 35 -12.78 1.27 -8.59
CA CYS A 35 -12.51 0.12 -9.43
C CYS A 35 -12.23 -1.13 -8.60
N MET A 36 -11.69 -0.96 -7.39
CA MET A 36 -11.23 -2.06 -6.54
C MET A 36 -11.37 -1.76 -5.05
N ARG A 37 -11.68 -2.81 -4.28
CA ARG A 37 -11.72 -2.79 -2.81
C ARG A 37 -10.78 -3.88 -2.28
N LEU A 38 -9.62 -3.45 -1.78
CA LEU A 38 -8.60 -4.32 -1.21
C LEU A 38 -8.86 -4.43 0.29
N ALA A 39 -9.52 -5.51 0.70
CA ALA A 39 -9.76 -5.80 2.11
C ALA A 39 -8.54 -6.52 2.71
N ARG A 40 -7.92 -5.94 3.75
CA ARG A 40 -6.85 -6.64 4.48
C ARG A 40 -7.44 -7.83 5.20
N ALA A 41 -6.70 -8.93 5.19
CA ALA A 41 -7.01 -10.05 6.08
C ALA A 41 -7.09 -9.53 7.53
N ARG A 42 -8.13 -9.96 8.27
CA ARG A 42 -8.44 -9.51 9.65
C ARG A 42 -7.29 -9.74 10.64
N THR A 43 -6.33 -10.58 10.26
CA THR A 43 -5.09 -10.89 10.99
C THR A 43 -4.10 -9.74 11.02
N ILE A 44 -4.16 -8.81 10.07
CA ILE A 44 -3.23 -7.69 9.97
C ILE A 44 -3.80 -6.50 10.74
N ARG A 45 -3.22 -6.21 11.91
CA ARG A 45 -3.69 -5.15 12.82
C ARG A 45 -2.96 -3.84 12.56
N GLY A 46 -3.71 -2.79 12.22
CA GLY A 46 -3.23 -1.42 12.21
C GLY A 46 -3.65 -0.64 10.96
N GLN A 47 -3.91 0.66 11.12
CA GLN A 47 -4.18 1.56 10.00
C GLN A 47 -2.94 1.66 9.09
N ALA A 48 -3.17 1.69 7.78
CA ALA A 48 -2.12 2.07 6.85
C ALA A 48 -1.71 3.52 7.16
N ARG A 49 -0.43 3.74 7.38
CA ARG A 49 0.15 5.08 7.52
C ARG A 49 0.62 5.61 6.17
N GLN A 50 0.97 4.70 5.25
CA GLN A 50 1.47 5.05 3.94
C GLN A 50 1.01 4.04 2.88
N LEU A 51 0.76 4.56 1.66
CA LEU A 51 0.43 3.79 0.48
C LEU A 51 1.35 4.23 -0.65
N LEU A 52 2.01 3.28 -1.31
CA LEU A 52 2.95 3.55 -2.40
C LEU A 52 2.62 2.65 -3.57
N PHE A 53 2.48 3.22 -4.76
CA PHE A 53 2.38 2.45 -5.99
C PHE A 53 3.75 2.21 -6.59
N SER A 54 3.91 1.10 -7.30
CA SER A 54 4.97 0.98 -8.29
C SER A 54 4.69 1.88 -9.50
N SER A 55 5.72 2.27 -10.25
CA SER A 55 5.67 3.02 -11.51
C SER A 55 4.88 2.33 -12.60
N THR A 56 4.77 1.00 -12.54
CA THR A 56 3.94 0.22 -13.47
C THR A 56 2.49 0.11 -13.00
N ALA A 57 2.18 0.55 -11.77
CA ALA A 57 0.89 0.40 -11.11
C ALA A 57 0.32 -1.03 -11.14
N ASP A 58 1.20 -2.03 -11.15
CA ASP A 58 0.86 -3.43 -10.92
C ASP A 58 0.84 -3.80 -9.43
N THR A 59 1.60 -3.06 -8.64
CA THR A 59 1.87 -3.34 -7.24
C THR A 59 1.52 -2.13 -6.38
N LEU A 60 0.80 -2.37 -5.29
CA LEU A 60 0.55 -1.38 -4.25
C LEU A 60 1.16 -1.85 -2.95
N ILE A 61 1.93 -1.00 -2.29
CA ILE A 61 2.54 -1.29 -1.01
C ILE A 61 1.81 -0.48 0.04
N SER A 62 1.31 -1.19 1.05
CA SER A 62 0.63 -0.57 2.17
C SER A 62 1.40 -0.81 3.44
N HIS A 63 1.93 0.28 4.00
CA HIS A 63 2.72 0.23 5.23
C HIS A 63 1.89 0.72 6.41
N GLY A 64 1.80 -0.10 7.44
CA GLY A 64 1.18 0.21 8.73
C GLY A 64 2.18 0.07 9.87
N SER A 65 1.70 0.30 11.09
CA SER A 65 2.55 0.26 12.28
C SER A 65 3.23 -1.09 12.52
N SER A 66 2.60 -2.21 12.16
CA SER A 66 3.12 -3.55 12.49
C SER A 66 3.62 -4.33 11.28
N SER A 67 3.23 -3.89 10.08
CA SER A 67 3.25 -4.72 8.90
C SER A 67 3.28 -3.86 7.64
N THR A 68 4.03 -4.34 6.67
CA THR A 68 4.02 -3.88 5.30
C THR A 68 3.38 -4.97 4.45
N LEU A 69 2.36 -4.62 3.67
CA LEU A 69 1.72 -5.53 2.73
C LEU A 69 2.05 -5.11 1.32
N VAL A 70 2.33 -6.09 0.48
CA VAL A 70 2.50 -5.92 -0.96
C VAL A 70 1.27 -6.52 -1.61
N TRP A 71 0.54 -5.69 -2.33
CA TRP A 71 -0.67 -6.03 -3.05
C TRP A 71 -0.36 -6.13 -4.53
N ASP A 72 -0.85 -7.19 -5.14
CA ASP A 72 -0.92 -7.30 -6.59
C ASP A 72 -2.27 -6.73 -7.03
N ILE A 73 -2.23 -5.63 -7.80
CA ILE A 73 -3.42 -4.92 -8.26
C ILE A 73 -4.18 -5.74 -9.32
N ARG A 74 -3.49 -6.57 -10.11
CA ARG A 74 -4.12 -7.39 -11.16
C ARG A 74 -4.96 -8.50 -10.56
N THR A 75 -4.44 -9.15 -9.52
CA THR A 75 -5.12 -10.26 -8.84
C THR A 75 -6.00 -9.78 -7.68
N GLN A 76 -5.81 -8.54 -7.24
CA GLN A 76 -6.47 -7.94 -6.07
C GLN A 76 -6.19 -8.71 -4.77
N GLN A 77 -5.05 -9.39 -4.70
CA GLN A 77 -4.64 -10.21 -3.56
C GLN A 77 -3.35 -9.68 -2.94
N ILE A 78 -3.10 -10.11 -1.70
CA ILE A 78 -1.83 -9.85 -1.02
C ILE A 78 -0.79 -10.80 -1.62
N ALA A 79 0.17 -10.24 -2.34
CA ALA A 79 1.30 -10.99 -2.90
C ALA A 79 2.34 -11.32 -1.83
N ALA A 80 2.57 -10.40 -0.89
CA ALA A 80 3.48 -10.62 0.22
C ALA A 80 3.07 -9.86 1.49
N THR A 81 3.36 -10.46 2.64
CA THR A 81 3.24 -9.80 3.95
C THR A 81 4.62 -9.77 4.60
N MET A 82 5.07 -8.57 4.95
CA MET A 82 6.31 -8.34 5.67
C MET A 82 5.96 -7.84 7.07
N GLU A 83 6.26 -8.64 8.09
CA GLU A 83 6.19 -8.18 9.47
C GLU A 83 7.45 -7.36 9.78
N ALA A 84 7.28 -6.05 9.95
CA ALA A 84 8.36 -5.18 10.38
C ALA A 84 8.50 -5.28 11.90
N LYS A 85 9.04 -6.41 12.38
CA LYS A 85 9.59 -6.51 13.73
C LYS A 85 11.08 -6.28 13.65
N ASP A 86 11.54 -5.05 13.91
CA ASP A 86 12.92 -4.84 14.38
C ASP A 86 13.11 -5.75 15.62
N PRO A 87 14.25 -6.44 15.81
CA PRO A 87 14.57 -7.12 17.08
C PRO A 87 14.38 -6.24 18.33
N ARG A 88 14.31 -4.91 18.19
CA ARG A 88 14.01 -3.94 19.28
C ARG A 88 12.54 -3.54 19.40
N GLY A 89 11.64 -4.11 18.60
CA GLY A 89 10.20 -3.82 18.61
C GLY A 89 9.81 -2.45 18.04
N ARG A 90 10.73 -1.78 17.34
CA ARG A 90 10.44 -0.50 16.68
C ARG A 90 9.75 -0.72 15.35
N THR A 91 8.86 0.19 15.04
CA THR A 91 8.08 0.20 13.80
C THR A 91 8.71 1.23 12.88
N PRO A 92 8.99 0.92 11.59
CA PRO A 92 9.46 1.92 10.66
C PRO A 92 8.48 3.11 10.63
N SER A 93 9.02 4.32 10.62
CA SER A 93 8.24 5.55 10.58
C SER A 93 7.83 5.88 9.14
N THR A 94 8.63 5.49 8.14
CA THR A 94 8.30 5.61 6.72
C THR A 94 8.90 4.48 5.91
N VAL A 95 8.27 4.17 4.76
CA VAL A 95 8.85 3.29 3.75
C VAL A 95 9.02 4.03 2.43
N SER A 96 10.04 3.69 1.67
CA SER A 96 10.26 4.19 0.31
C SER A 96 10.58 3.02 -0.62
N LEU A 97 10.01 3.02 -1.82
CA LEU A 97 10.29 2.02 -2.84
C LEU A 97 11.41 2.52 -3.75
N LEU A 98 12.52 1.79 -3.80
CA LEU A 98 13.60 2.02 -4.74
C LEU A 98 13.45 1.05 -5.92
N GLU A 99 12.80 1.52 -6.98
CA GLU A 99 12.47 0.69 -8.14
C GLU A 99 13.69 0.26 -8.94
N ALA A 100 14.76 1.05 -8.94
CA ALA A 100 16.02 0.70 -9.60
C ALA A 100 16.63 -0.61 -9.08
N SER A 101 16.19 -1.10 -7.91
CA SER A 101 16.69 -2.34 -7.31
C SER A 101 15.60 -3.20 -6.68
N HIS A 102 14.32 -2.88 -6.93
CA HIS A 102 13.17 -3.52 -6.25
C HIS A 102 13.34 -3.58 -4.71
N MET A 103 14.01 -2.59 -4.13
CA MET A 103 14.32 -2.55 -2.70
C MET A 103 13.30 -1.68 -1.95
N LEU A 104 12.89 -2.15 -0.77
CA LEU A 104 12.12 -1.35 0.18
C LEU A 104 13.06 -0.78 1.24
N LEU A 105 13.17 0.53 1.28
CA LEU A 105 13.87 1.26 2.33
C LEU A 105 12.86 1.53 3.45
N CYS A 106 13.20 1.10 4.66
CA CYS A 106 12.44 1.38 5.88
C CYS A 106 13.27 2.31 6.76
N GLU A 107 12.77 3.51 7.02
CA GLU A 107 13.41 4.43 7.98
C GLU A 107 12.71 4.29 9.34
N TYR A 108 13.48 4.35 10.43
CA TYR A 108 13.01 4.16 11.81
C TYR A 108 12.98 5.46 12.59
#